data_AF-A0A2V5SY90-F1
#
_entry.id   AF-A0A2V5SY90-F1
#
_cell.length_a   1.000
_cell.length_b   1.000
_cell.length_c   1.000
_cell.angle_alpha   90.00
_cell.angle_beta   90.00
_cell.angle_gamma   90.00
#
_symmetry.space_group_name_H-M   'P 1'
#
loop_
_entity.id
_entity.type
_entity.pdbx_description
1 polymer ?
#
loop_
_entity_poly.entity_id
_entity_poly.type
_entity_poly.pdbx_seq_one_letter_code
_entity_poly.pdbx_strand_id
1 'polypeptide(L)'
;MSSPDKIKAIVLTCDRYRAITQHLIFQYHRLWPDHPFVFHIPYQELGGVDSERIRYHTCPADIKGTVLHLLADIDDEEWIYWCVDDKYPIQLVTNKIASLISHAMRSPEVDGLLFCRCRATLTTPKAALYPHKIKNPFGDIYLERKAWFQIWIHQLLRAKVLRYLFTHLPDHIPSAKAMDELKNDVPKLAEHRLFVTRENFAVFGESTQKGVITQNCYESMLASGIKLPEWFQHPSGEYVTLGKL
;
A
#
# COMPACT_ATOMS: atom_id res chain seq x y z
N MET A 1 -6.11 23.52 -15.35
CA MET A 1 -6.01 22.57 -14.22
C MET A 1 -4.58 22.10 -14.18
N SER A 2 -3.81 22.43 -13.14
CA SER A 2 -2.44 21.92 -13.02
C SER A 2 -2.50 20.40 -12.97
N SER A 3 -1.59 19.73 -13.67
CA SER A 3 -1.39 18.29 -13.50
C SER A 3 -1.23 18.02 -12.00
N PRO A 4 -1.94 17.05 -11.40
CA PRO A 4 -1.65 16.68 -10.03
C PRO A 4 -0.18 16.27 -9.94
N ASP A 5 0.55 16.81 -8.96
CA ASP A 5 1.93 16.42 -8.72
C ASP A 5 2.00 14.89 -8.67
N LYS A 6 2.85 14.30 -9.51
CA LYS A 6 3.00 12.85 -9.60
C LYS A 6 3.50 12.32 -8.25
N ILE A 7 2.88 11.27 -7.75
CA ILE A 7 3.23 10.65 -6.46
C ILE A 7 4.01 9.37 -6.73
N LYS A 8 5.21 9.23 -6.15
CA LYS A 8 5.98 7.98 -6.22
C LYS A 8 5.25 6.90 -5.43
N ALA A 9 4.85 5.82 -6.10
CA ALA A 9 4.25 4.65 -5.49
C ALA A 9 5.31 3.57 -5.29
N ILE A 10 5.72 3.34 -4.04
CA ILE A 10 6.72 2.32 -3.69
C ILE A 10 6.02 0.98 -3.61
N VAL A 11 6.43 0.04 -4.46
CA VAL A 11 5.85 -1.31 -4.50
C VAL A 11 6.75 -2.28 -3.76
N LEU A 12 6.25 -2.87 -2.68
CA LEU A 12 6.89 -4.03 -2.06
C LEU A 12 6.55 -5.28 -2.86
N THR A 13 7.53 -5.76 -3.61
CA THR A 13 7.43 -6.95 -4.45
C THR A 13 8.81 -7.53 -4.73
N CYS A 14 8.87 -8.65 -5.46
CA CYS A 14 10.07 -9.21 -6.04
C CYS A 14 9.72 -9.92 -7.36
N ASP A 15 10.74 -10.37 -8.08
CA ASP A 15 10.59 -11.01 -9.40
C ASP A 15 9.55 -12.12 -9.46
N ARG A 16 9.51 -12.95 -8.41
CA ARG A 16 8.54 -14.05 -8.27
C ARG A 16 7.09 -13.57 -8.40
N TYR A 17 6.78 -12.36 -7.96
CA TYR A 17 5.43 -11.80 -7.91
C TYR A 17 5.16 -10.78 -9.03
N ARG A 18 6.03 -10.69 -10.05
CA ARG A 18 5.91 -9.75 -11.18
C ARG A 18 4.52 -9.72 -11.81
N ALA A 19 3.92 -10.88 -12.09
CA ALA A 19 2.58 -10.96 -12.70
C ALA A 19 1.48 -10.42 -11.77
N ILE A 20 1.62 -10.60 -10.46
CA ILE A 20 0.71 -10.03 -9.45
C ILE A 20 0.88 -8.50 -9.39
N THR A 21 2.12 -8.01 -9.41
CA THR A 21 2.41 -6.56 -9.48
C THR A 21 1.85 -5.92 -10.74
N GLN A 22 1.96 -6.59 -11.90
CA GLN A 22 1.33 -6.14 -13.14
C GLN A 22 -0.20 -6.05 -12.99
N HIS A 23 -0.82 -7.03 -12.34
CA HIS A 23 -2.25 -7.02 -12.06
C HIS A 23 -2.65 -5.88 -11.12
N LEU A 24 -1.92 -5.67 -10.02
CA LEU A 24 -2.11 -4.52 -9.12
C LEU A 24 -2.13 -3.20 -9.89
N ILE A 25 -1.12 -2.96 -10.74
CA ILE A 25 -0.99 -1.72 -11.52
C ILE A 25 -2.12 -1.60 -12.54
N PHE A 26 -2.45 -2.69 -13.24
CA PHE A 26 -3.56 -2.74 -14.17
C PHE A 26 -4.89 -2.36 -13.50
N GLN A 27 -5.15 -2.82 -12.28
CA GLN A 27 -6.37 -2.48 -11.56
C GLN A 27 -6.44 -1.00 -11.20
N TYR A 28 -5.33 -0.35 -10.85
CA TYR A 28 -5.29 1.10 -10.68
C TYR A 28 -5.59 1.83 -11.99
N HIS A 29 -4.96 1.46 -13.11
CA HIS A 29 -5.24 2.08 -14.41
C HIS A 29 -6.68 1.89 -14.86
N ARG A 30 -7.28 0.73 -14.59
CA ARG A 30 -8.67 0.41 -14.94
C ARG A 30 -9.68 1.20 -14.08
N LEU A 31 -9.45 1.27 -12.77
CA LEU A 31 -10.38 1.91 -11.83
C LEU A 31 -10.19 3.42 -11.71
N TRP A 32 -8.99 3.92 -11.98
CA TRP A 32 -8.63 5.33 -11.87
C TRP A 32 -7.61 5.72 -12.96
N PRO A 33 -8.03 5.88 -14.23
CA PRO A 33 -7.12 6.08 -15.36
C PRO A 33 -6.16 7.26 -15.24
N ASP A 34 -6.59 8.32 -14.54
CA ASP A 34 -5.85 9.55 -14.31
C ASP A 34 -5.24 9.65 -12.90
N HIS A 35 -5.09 8.53 -12.18
CA HIS A 35 -4.46 8.51 -10.85
C HIS A 35 -3.09 9.23 -10.86
N PRO A 36 -2.60 9.80 -9.75
CA PRO A 36 -1.33 10.54 -9.72
C PRO A 36 -0.09 9.63 -9.62
N PHE A 37 -0.27 8.32 -9.43
CA PHE A 37 0.84 7.42 -9.11
C PHE A 37 1.81 7.17 -10.28
N VAL A 38 3.09 7.09 -9.93
CA VAL A 38 4.17 6.49 -10.73
C VAL A 38 4.72 5.32 -9.92
N PHE A 39 4.59 4.09 -10.42
CA PHE A 39 4.98 2.89 -9.67
C PHE A 39 6.48 2.63 -9.78
N HIS A 40 7.17 2.62 -8.64
CA HIS A 40 8.57 2.26 -8.49
C HIS A 40 8.64 0.78 -8.11
N ILE A 41 9.04 -0.05 -9.07
CA ILE A 41 9.01 -1.51 -8.99
C ILE A 41 10.43 -2.03 -8.82
N PRO A 42 10.77 -2.64 -7.67
CA PRO A 42 12.04 -3.32 -7.50
C PRO A 42 12.07 -4.61 -8.33
N TYR A 43 13.25 -4.94 -8.84
CA TYR A 43 13.53 -6.23 -9.48
C TYR A 43 14.96 -6.67 -9.20
N GLN A 44 15.22 -7.97 -9.35
CA GLN A 44 16.57 -8.55 -9.25
C GLN A 44 17.10 -8.89 -10.65
N GLU A 45 16.31 -9.65 -11.41
CA GLU A 45 16.62 -10.15 -12.75
C GLU A 45 15.53 -9.76 -13.77
N LEU A 46 14.26 -9.75 -13.34
CA LEU A 46 13.10 -9.60 -14.21
C LEU A 46 12.63 -8.14 -14.34
N GLY A 47 13.52 -7.27 -14.81
CA GLY A 47 13.22 -5.86 -15.11
C GLY A 47 12.18 -5.65 -16.23
N GLY A 48 11.96 -4.39 -16.57
CA GLY A 48 11.03 -4.00 -17.62
C GLY A 48 11.39 -2.66 -18.25
N VAL A 49 10.50 -2.18 -19.12
CA VAL A 49 10.67 -0.89 -19.79
C VAL A 49 9.98 0.18 -18.96
N ASP A 50 10.73 1.22 -18.63
CA ASP A 50 10.20 2.41 -17.98
C ASP A 50 9.14 3.10 -18.85
N SER A 51 8.12 3.64 -18.20
CA SER A 51 7.02 4.37 -18.87
C SER A 51 6.66 5.62 -18.10
N GLU A 52 5.75 6.45 -18.57
CA GLU A 52 5.32 7.62 -17.81
C GLU A 52 4.82 7.29 -16.38
N ARG A 53 4.34 6.05 -16.17
CA ARG A 53 3.71 5.58 -14.93
C ARG A 53 4.48 4.48 -14.22
N ILE A 54 5.61 4.02 -14.77
CA ILE A 54 6.39 2.90 -14.21
C ILE A 54 7.88 3.22 -14.27
N ARG A 55 8.57 2.93 -13.17
CA ARG A 55 10.02 2.99 -13.03
C ARG A 55 10.51 1.67 -12.43
N TYR A 56 11.39 0.97 -13.13
CA TYR A 56 12.01 -0.25 -12.64
C TYR A 56 13.35 0.05 -11.96
N HIS A 57 13.60 -0.57 -10.81
CA HIS A 57 14.82 -0.38 -10.03
C HIS A 57 15.48 -1.72 -9.73
N THR A 58 16.75 -1.87 -10.08
CA THR A 58 17.53 -3.02 -9.62
C THR A 58 17.79 -2.88 -8.12
N CYS A 59 17.29 -3.82 -7.33
CA CYS A 59 17.33 -3.75 -5.87
C CYS A 59 17.96 -5.01 -5.26
N PRO A 60 18.47 -4.94 -4.02
CA PRO A 60 18.80 -6.13 -3.22
C PRO A 60 17.62 -7.11 -3.15
N ALA A 61 17.90 -8.39 -2.90
CA ALA A 61 16.85 -9.41 -2.83
C ALA A 61 16.13 -9.46 -1.46
N ASP A 62 16.75 -8.91 -0.41
CA ASP A 62 16.16 -8.89 0.92
C ASP A 62 15.12 -7.76 1.06
N ILE A 63 14.10 -7.99 1.88
CA ILE A 63 12.94 -7.09 2.00
C ILE A 63 13.35 -5.70 2.52
N LYS A 64 14.21 -5.65 3.55
CA LYS A 64 14.64 -4.39 4.17
C LYS A 64 15.49 -3.57 3.20
N GLY A 65 16.52 -4.20 2.63
CA GLY A 65 17.40 -3.63 1.62
C GLY A 65 16.65 -3.12 0.41
N THR A 66 15.65 -3.88 -0.08
CA THR A 66 14.78 -3.42 -1.18
C THR A 66 14.08 -2.11 -0.86
N VAL A 67 13.37 -2.05 0.27
CA VAL A 67 12.57 -0.86 0.62
C VAL A 67 13.48 0.34 0.90
N LEU A 68 14.57 0.15 1.64
CA LEU A 68 15.51 1.24 1.93
C LEU A 68 16.24 1.71 0.66
N HIS A 69 16.51 0.83 -0.29
CA HIS A 69 17.07 1.21 -1.60
C HIS A 69 16.10 2.08 -2.39
N LEU A 70 14.83 1.70 -2.49
CA LEU A 70 13.80 2.50 -3.19
C LEU A 70 13.56 3.88 -2.53
N LEU A 71 13.83 3.99 -1.24
CA LEU A 71 13.69 5.24 -0.49
C LEU A 71 14.99 6.07 -0.45
N ALA A 72 16.13 5.58 -0.95
CA ALA A 72 17.44 6.19 -0.72
C ALA A 72 17.48 7.68 -1.13
N ASP A 73 16.91 8.00 -2.29
CA ASP A 73 16.90 9.35 -2.86
C ASP A 73 15.55 10.07 -2.72
N ILE A 74 14.71 9.63 -1.78
CA ILE A 74 13.41 10.24 -1.49
C ILE A 74 13.53 11.05 -0.19
N ASP A 75 13.21 12.34 -0.25
CA ASP A 75 13.22 13.19 0.94
C ASP A 75 12.21 12.67 1.98
N ASP A 76 12.58 12.74 3.25
CA ASP A 76 11.79 12.21 4.36
C ASP A 76 10.38 12.83 4.47
N GLU A 77 10.24 14.08 4.04
CA GLU A 77 8.96 14.79 4.01
C GLU A 77 8.19 14.59 2.69
N GLU A 78 8.81 14.00 1.66
CA GLU A 78 8.15 13.68 0.39
C GLU A 78 7.03 12.66 0.61
N TRP A 79 5.89 12.92 -0.04
CA TRP A 79 4.74 12.02 -0.03
C TRP A 79 4.92 10.89 -1.03
N ILE A 80 4.75 9.68 -0.54
CA ILE A 80 4.75 8.45 -1.32
C ILE A 80 3.42 7.72 -1.17
N TYR A 81 3.14 6.85 -2.12
CA TYR A 81 2.06 5.90 -2.01
C TYR A 81 2.64 4.51 -1.77
N TRP A 82 2.32 3.91 -0.62
CA TRP A 82 2.81 2.59 -0.26
C TRP A 82 1.92 1.51 -0.85
N CYS A 83 2.49 0.56 -1.59
CA CYS A 83 1.80 -0.56 -2.21
C CYS A 83 2.47 -1.88 -1.83
N VAL A 84 1.69 -2.90 -1.51
CA VAL A 84 2.19 -4.26 -1.29
C VAL A 84 1.53 -5.15 -2.33
N ASP A 85 2.31 -5.93 -3.07
CA ASP A 85 1.81 -6.76 -4.17
C ASP A 85 0.76 -7.81 -3.75
N ASP A 86 0.67 -8.12 -2.46
CA ASP A 86 -0.36 -8.97 -1.87
C ASP A 86 -1.77 -8.33 -1.86
N LYS A 87 -1.96 -7.11 -2.38
CA LYS A 87 -3.26 -6.43 -2.49
C LYS A 87 -3.45 -5.72 -3.83
N TYR A 88 -4.70 -5.59 -4.27
CA TYR A 88 -5.05 -4.81 -5.45
C TYR A 88 -6.40 -4.10 -5.26
N PRO A 89 -6.62 -2.91 -5.85
CA PRO A 89 -7.90 -2.22 -5.72
C PRO A 89 -9.01 -2.94 -6.47
N ILE A 90 -10.17 -3.09 -5.85
CA ILE A 90 -11.40 -3.62 -6.47
C ILE A 90 -12.41 -2.49 -6.69
N GLN A 91 -12.49 -1.54 -5.75
CA GLN A 91 -13.36 -0.36 -5.83
C GLN A 91 -12.63 0.86 -5.27
N LEU A 92 -12.77 2.01 -5.94
CA LEU A 92 -12.20 3.29 -5.54
C LEU A 92 -13.23 4.41 -5.74
N VAL A 93 -13.49 5.21 -4.71
CA VAL A 93 -14.24 6.46 -4.82
C VAL A 93 -13.25 7.56 -5.23
N THR A 94 -12.83 7.56 -6.49
CA THR A 94 -11.66 8.30 -7.01
C THR A 94 -11.68 9.79 -6.70
N ASN A 95 -12.79 10.49 -6.96
CA ASN A 95 -12.93 11.93 -6.66
C ASN A 95 -12.74 12.25 -5.17
N LYS A 96 -13.24 11.37 -4.30
CA LYS A 96 -13.07 11.51 -2.86
C LYS A 96 -11.63 11.22 -2.45
N ILE A 97 -11.03 10.13 -2.94
CA ILE A 97 -9.62 9.80 -2.69
C ILE A 97 -8.70 10.94 -3.13
N ALA A 98 -8.90 11.51 -4.33
CA ALA A 98 -8.12 12.64 -4.83
C ALA A 98 -8.22 13.86 -3.89
N SER A 99 -9.42 14.18 -3.42
CA SER A 99 -9.65 15.27 -2.47
C SER A 99 -8.95 15.02 -1.13
N LEU A 100 -8.98 13.78 -0.63
CA LEU A 100 -8.33 13.37 0.61
C LEU A 100 -6.80 13.39 0.51
N ILE A 101 -6.22 12.93 -0.61
CA ILE A 101 -4.79 13.02 -0.90
C ILE A 101 -4.36 14.49 -0.90
N SER A 102 -5.07 15.33 -1.67
CA SER A 102 -4.77 16.75 -1.76
C SER A 102 -4.84 17.47 -0.41
N HIS A 103 -5.78 17.08 0.46
CA HIS A 103 -5.86 17.60 1.83
C HIS A 103 -4.71 17.10 2.70
N ALA A 104 -4.43 15.80 2.70
CA ALA A 104 -3.38 15.21 3.52
C ALA A 104 -2.02 15.81 3.19
N MET A 105 -1.70 15.98 1.91
CA MET A 105 -0.42 16.56 1.47
C MET A 105 -0.19 18.01 1.90
N ARG A 106 -1.28 18.75 2.20
CA ARG A 106 -1.23 20.14 2.70
C ARG A 106 -1.36 20.22 4.22
N SER A 107 -1.59 19.11 4.90
CA SER A 107 -1.80 19.05 6.34
C SER A 107 -0.46 18.76 7.04
N PRO A 108 0.09 19.70 7.84
CA PRO A 108 1.36 19.46 8.55
C PRO A 108 1.21 18.40 9.66
N GLU A 109 -0.03 18.10 10.05
CA GLU A 109 -0.38 17.17 11.13
C GLU A 109 -0.57 15.71 10.69
N VAL A 110 -0.38 15.42 9.41
CA VAL A 110 -0.63 14.10 8.83
C VAL A 110 0.67 13.59 8.21
N ASP A 111 1.07 12.38 8.58
CA ASP A 111 2.21 11.67 7.98
C ASP A 111 1.77 10.40 7.25
N GLY A 112 0.49 10.02 7.39
CA GLY A 112 -0.07 8.91 6.64
C GLY A 112 -1.59 8.88 6.67
N LEU A 113 -2.20 8.45 5.58
CA LEU A 113 -3.65 8.34 5.44
C LEU A 113 -4.04 7.09 4.67
N LEU A 114 -4.80 6.22 5.34
CA LEU A 114 -5.41 5.02 4.79
C LEU A 114 -6.90 5.26 4.50
N PHE A 115 -7.35 4.92 3.28
CA PHE A 115 -8.73 5.10 2.82
C PHE A 115 -9.62 3.85 3.00
N CYS A 116 -9.09 2.80 3.63
CA CYS A 116 -9.74 1.50 3.84
C CYS A 116 -9.55 1.03 5.29
N ARG A 117 -10.53 1.33 6.13
CA ARG A 117 -10.67 0.86 7.50
C ARG A 117 -11.22 -0.57 7.54
N CYS A 118 -10.49 -1.49 8.15
CA CYS A 118 -10.88 -2.89 8.31
C CYS A 118 -10.13 -3.57 9.48
N ARG A 119 -10.45 -4.84 9.76
CA ARG A 119 -9.76 -5.65 10.80
C ARG A 119 -9.70 -4.90 12.15
N ALA A 120 -8.57 -4.88 12.84
CA ALA A 120 -8.42 -4.32 14.19
C ALA A 120 -8.90 -2.87 14.35
N THR A 121 -8.82 -2.03 13.30
CA THR A 121 -9.34 -0.65 13.39
C THR A 121 -10.86 -0.59 13.38
N LEU A 122 -11.56 -1.67 12.99
CA LEU A 122 -13.01 -1.87 13.13
C LEU A 122 -13.37 -2.78 14.32
N THR A 123 -12.69 -3.92 14.47
CA THR A 123 -13.08 -4.98 15.43
C THR A 123 -12.59 -4.70 16.84
N THR A 124 -11.42 -4.06 16.99
CA THR A 124 -10.82 -3.73 18.30
C THR A 124 -10.33 -2.27 18.34
N PRO A 125 -11.18 -1.28 18.02
CA PRO A 125 -10.77 0.11 17.81
C PRO A 125 -10.13 0.76 19.05
N LYS A 126 -10.52 0.35 20.26
CA LYS A 126 -9.90 0.85 21.50
C LYS A 126 -8.42 0.47 21.61
N ALA A 127 -8.03 -0.69 21.06
CA ALA A 127 -6.64 -1.13 21.00
C ALA A 127 -5.88 -0.48 19.84
N ALA A 128 -6.55 -0.29 18.69
CA ALA A 128 -5.90 0.17 17.47
C ALA A 128 -5.85 1.69 17.27
N LEU A 129 -6.78 2.45 17.84
CA LEU A 129 -7.01 3.86 17.55
C LEU A 129 -7.03 4.71 18.82
N TYR A 130 -6.48 5.92 18.73
CA TYR A 130 -6.68 6.93 19.76
C TYR A 130 -8.16 7.39 19.77
N PRO A 131 -8.68 7.84 20.92
CA PRO A 131 -10.08 8.26 21.04
C PRO A 131 -10.38 9.58 20.31
N HIS A 132 -9.36 10.41 20.07
CA HIS A 132 -9.49 11.68 19.36
C HIS A 132 -9.84 11.47 17.88
N LYS A 133 -10.63 12.40 17.34
CA LYS A 133 -11.09 12.40 15.95
C LYS A 133 -10.79 13.76 15.35
N ILE A 134 -10.18 13.76 14.18
CA ILE A 134 -9.95 14.98 13.40
C ILE A 134 -10.98 15.03 12.28
N LYS A 135 -11.60 16.19 12.07
CA LYS A 135 -12.52 16.42 10.97
C LYS A 135 -11.83 17.32 9.94
N ASN A 136 -11.74 16.86 8.70
CA ASN A 136 -11.19 17.68 7.63
C ASN A 136 -12.20 18.76 7.18
N PRO A 137 -11.81 19.76 6.37
CA PRO A 137 -12.71 20.80 5.85
C PRO A 137 -13.89 20.28 5.02
N PHE A 138 -13.80 19.07 4.46
CA PHE A 138 -14.87 18.43 3.70
C PHE A 138 -15.86 17.65 4.58
N GLY A 139 -15.58 17.57 5.88
CA GLY A 139 -16.39 16.88 6.87
C GLY A 139 -16.09 15.40 7.06
N ASP A 140 -15.07 14.86 6.38
CA ASP A 140 -14.62 13.49 6.61
C ASP A 140 -13.87 13.39 7.95
N ILE A 141 -14.02 12.24 8.62
CA ILE A 141 -13.41 12.00 9.93
C ILE A 141 -12.18 11.12 9.78
N TYR A 142 -11.06 11.56 10.34
CA TYR A 142 -9.81 10.80 10.45
C TYR A 142 -9.65 10.28 11.88
N LEU A 143 -9.24 9.02 11.97
CA LEU A 143 -8.99 8.31 13.22
C LEU A 143 -7.52 7.97 13.30
N GLU A 144 -6.84 8.45 14.34
CA GLU A 144 -5.40 8.24 14.50
C GLU A 144 -5.11 6.83 15.02
N ARG A 145 -4.13 6.16 14.40
CA ARG A 145 -3.66 4.83 14.77
C ARG A 145 -2.63 4.91 15.90
N LYS A 146 -2.75 4.02 16.89
CA LYS A 146 -1.80 3.92 18.02
C LYS A 146 -0.45 3.32 17.62
N ALA A 147 -0.44 2.45 16.62
CA ALA A 147 0.75 1.73 16.16
C ALA A 147 0.63 1.44 14.65
N TRP A 148 1.42 0.50 14.13
CA TRP A 148 1.47 0.09 12.72
C TRP A 148 0.26 -0.75 12.25
N PHE A 149 -0.92 -0.52 12.82
CA PHE A 149 -2.13 -1.23 12.42
C PHE A 149 -2.43 -0.96 10.95
N GLN A 150 -2.60 -2.04 10.17
CA GLN A 150 -2.89 -1.99 8.74
C GLN A 150 -1.83 -1.25 7.89
N ILE A 151 -0.57 -1.19 8.32
CA ILE A 151 0.51 -0.55 7.53
C ILE A 151 0.73 -1.26 6.18
N TRP A 152 0.36 -2.53 6.05
CA TRP A 152 0.47 -3.30 4.81
C TRP A 152 -0.69 -3.13 3.81
N ILE A 153 -1.64 -2.23 4.07
CA ILE A 153 -2.68 -1.85 3.10
C ILE A 153 -2.21 -0.64 2.31
N HIS A 154 -2.62 -0.52 1.05
CA HIS A 154 -2.20 0.60 0.21
C HIS A 154 -2.64 1.94 0.81
N GLN A 155 -1.69 2.85 1.00
CA GLN A 155 -1.96 4.10 1.71
C GLN A 155 -0.94 5.18 1.36
N LEU A 156 -1.36 6.44 1.54
CA LEU A 156 -0.49 7.59 1.42
C LEU A 156 0.37 7.71 2.68
N LEU A 157 1.68 7.92 2.54
CA LEU A 157 2.63 8.09 3.66
C LEU A 157 3.66 9.16 3.31
N ARG A 158 4.25 9.82 4.31
CA ARG A 158 5.56 10.47 4.16
C ARG A 158 6.66 9.41 4.15
N ALA A 159 7.71 9.64 3.38
CA ALA A 159 8.80 8.67 3.23
C ALA A 159 9.46 8.31 4.57
N LYS A 160 9.61 9.27 5.49
CA LYS A 160 10.17 9.04 6.84
C LYS A 160 9.46 7.93 7.62
N VAL A 161 8.16 7.76 7.42
CA VAL A 161 7.36 6.74 8.13
C VAL A 161 7.84 5.35 7.76
N LEU A 162 7.99 5.07 6.45
CA LEU A 162 8.49 3.78 5.99
C LEU A 162 9.98 3.63 6.27
N ARG A 163 10.78 4.68 6.04
CA ARG A 163 12.23 4.63 6.33
C ARG A 163 12.48 4.27 7.78
N TYR A 164 11.78 4.92 8.72
CA TYR A 164 11.88 4.60 10.14
C TYR A 164 11.49 3.16 10.42
N LEU A 165 10.32 2.70 9.95
CA LEU A 165 9.86 1.34 10.21
C LEU A 165 10.90 0.32 9.72
N PHE A 166 11.35 0.42 8.47
CA PHE A 166 12.28 -0.54 7.87
C PHE A 166 13.70 -0.44 8.44
N THR A 167 14.16 0.73 8.84
CA THR A 167 15.47 0.88 9.52
C THR A 167 15.50 0.13 10.85
N HIS A 168 14.38 0.12 11.58
CA HIS A 168 14.26 -0.51 12.90
C HIS A 168 13.80 -1.98 12.86
N LEU A 169 13.38 -2.50 11.70
CA LEU A 169 13.19 -3.93 11.51
C LEU A 169 14.54 -4.66 11.51
N PRO A 170 14.58 -5.96 11.89
CA PRO A 170 15.81 -6.73 11.85
C PRO A 170 16.37 -6.81 10.43
N ASP A 171 17.70 -6.96 10.31
CA ASP A 171 18.36 -7.05 9.01
C ASP A 171 17.91 -8.25 8.19
N HIS A 172 17.61 -9.36 8.87
CA HIS A 172 17.02 -10.54 8.23
C HIS A 172 15.52 -10.63 8.51
N ILE A 173 14.72 -10.49 7.46
CA ILE A 173 13.27 -10.72 7.47
C ILE A 173 13.01 -12.03 6.68
N PRO A 174 12.64 -13.14 7.35
CA PRO A 174 12.58 -14.45 6.69
C PRO A 174 11.45 -14.58 5.67
N SER A 175 10.37 -13.80 5.83
CA SER A 175 9.25 -13.75 4.89
C SER A 175 8.44 -12.48 5.06
N ALA A 176 7.66 -12.10 4.03
CA ALA A 176 6.71 -10.99 4.14
C ALA A 176 5.70 -11.21 5.29
N LYS A 177 5.30 -12.46 5.56
CA LYS A 177 4.37 -12.80 6.64
C LYS A 177 4.96 -12.49 8.02
N ALA A 178 6.26 -12.70 8.23
CA ALA A 178 6.92 -12.43 9.50
C ALA A 178 6.85 -10.95 9.91
N MET A 179 6.72 -10.02 8.93
CA MET A 179 6.60 -8.60 9.22
C MET A 179 5.33 -8.22 10.00
N ASP A 180 4.29 -9.06 9.99
CA ASP A 180 3.07 -8.84 10.78
C ASP A 180 3.36 -8.79 12.30
N GLU A 181 4.31 -9.60 12.74
CA GLU A 181 4.75 -9.69 14.13
C GLU A 181 5.90 -8.71 14.40
N LEU A 182 6.93 -8.72 13.56
CA LEU A 182 8.13 -7.90 13.73
C LEU A 182 7.83 -6.40 13.83
N LYS A 183 6.83 -5.90 13.07
CA LYS A 183 6.44 -4.48 13.17
C LYS A 183 5.95 -4.08 14.57
N ASN A 184 5.47 -5.03 15.38
CA ASN A 184 4.96 -4.71 16.72
C ASN A 184 6.09 -4.44 17.72
N ASP A 185 7.31 -4.90 17.43
CA ASP A 185 8.51 -4.63 18.23
C ASP A 185 9.11 -3.24 17.92
N VAL A 186 8.69 -2.61 16.81
CA VAL A 186 9.10 -1.25 16.46
C VAL A 186 8.09 -0.27 17.06
N PRO A 187 8.48 0.60 18.02
CA PRO A 187 7.57 1.61 18.55
C PRO A 187 7.27 2.68 17.49
N LYS A 188 5.98 2.99 17.29
CA LYS A 188 5.59 4.10 16.42
C LYS A 188 5.88 5.43 17.13
N LEU A 189 6.69 6.28 16.52
CA LEU A 189 6.93 7.64 17.04
C LEU A 189 5.63 8.45 17.12
N ALA A 190 5.58 9.37 18.07
CA ALA A 190 4.44 10.28 18.25
C ALA A 190 4.26 11.20 17.03
N GLU A 191 5.37 11.63 16.42
CA GLU A 191 5.41 12.45 15.21
C GLU A 191 5.10 11.68 13.93
N HIS A 192 4.98 10.34 13.96
CA HIS A 192 4.47 9.57 12.82
C HIS A 192 2.94 9.46 12.94
N ARG A 193 2.24 10.54 12.59
CA ARG A 193 0.78 10.65 12.77
C ARG A 193 0.05 9.96 11.63
N LEU A 194 -0.30 8.71 11.89
CA LEU A 194 -0.91 7.80 10.91
C LEU A 194 -2.42 7.72 11.11
N PHE A 195 -3.18 8.09 10.09
CA PHE A 195 -4.64 8.10 10.14
C PHE A 195 -5.27 7.06 9.24
N VAL A 196 -6.51 6.71 9.57
CA VAL A 196 -7.45 6.00 8.71
C VAL A 196 -8.77 6.77 8.65
N THR A 197 -9.42 6.81 7.49
CA THR A 197 -10.75 7.40 7.37
C THR A 197 -11.79 6.60 8.15
N ARG A 198 -12.79 7.27 8.73
CA ARG A 198 -13.88 6.59 9.45
C ARG A 198 -14.72 5.72 8.51
N GLU A 199 -15.08 6.29 7.36
CA GLU A 199 -15.73 5.60 6.24
C GLU A 199 -14.68 5.06 5.27
N ASN A 200 -15.05 4.06 4.47
CA ASN A 200 -14.17 3.53 3.43
C ASN A 200 -14.41 4.25 2.10
N PHE A 201 -13.32 4.52 1.40
CA PHE A 201 -13.35 5.04 0.03
C PHE A 201 -12.57 4.16 -0.94
N ALA A 202 -11.92 3.11 -0.42
CA ALA A 202 -11.26 2.07 -1.20
C ALA A 202 -11.66 0.70 -0.64
N VAL A 203 -11.76 -0.28 -1.54
CA VAL A 203 -11.90 -1.69 -1.23
C VAL A 203 -10.80 -2.42 -1.97
N PHE A 204 -10.08 -3.29 -1.27
CA PHE A 204 -8.97 -4.07 -1.83
C PHE A 204 -9.29 -5.56 -1.82
N GLY A 205 -8.81 -6.28 -2.82
CA GLY A 205 -8.68 -7.73 -2.78
C GLY A 205 -7.31 -8.12 -2.22
N GLU A 206 -7.21 -9.28 -1.57
CA GLU A 206 -5.90 -9.90 -1.32
C GLU A 206 -5.49 -10.74 -2.52
N SER A 207 -4.27 -10.57 -3.00
CA SER A 207 -3.72 -11.31 -4.14
C SER A 207 -3.39 -12.75 -3.75
N THR A 208 -2.84 -12.95 -2.55
CA THR A 208 -2.42 -14.27 -2.05
C THR A 208 -2.82 -14.49 -0.59
N GLN A 209 -3.03 -15.75 -0.22
CA GLN A 209 -3.19 -16.19 1.15
C GLN A 209 -2.37 -17.45 1.36
N LYS A 210 -1.46 -17.45 2.35
CA LYS A 210 -0.53 -18.56 2.63
C LYS A 210 0.27 -19.01 1.38
N GLY A 211 0.63 -18.06 0.51
CA GLY A 211 1.40 -18.33 -0.71
C GLY A 211 0.60 -18.85 -1.89
N VAL A 212 -0.73 -18.95 -1.79
CA VAL A 212 -1.63 -19.37 -2.88
C VAL A 212 -2.46 -18.17 -3.35
N ILE A 213 -2.70 -18.06 -4.66
CA ILE A 213 -3.53 -16.98 -5.22
C ILE A 213 -4.98 -17.13 -4.76
N THR A 214 -5.61 -16.05 -4.30
CA THR A 214 -7.02 -16.09 -3.87
C THR A 214 -7.97 -16.29 -5.05
N GLN A 215 -9.19 -16.77 -4.80
CA GLN A 215 -10.17 -16.98 -5.87
C GLN A 215 -10.49 -15.68 -6.61
N ASN A 216 -10.71 -14.59 -5.87
CA ASN A 216 -10.99 -13.28 -6.47
C ASN A 216 -9.81 -12.73 -7.27
N CYS A 217 -8.56 -12.93 -6.81
CA CYS A 217 -7.39 -12.50 -7.57
C CYS A 217 -7.24 -13.31 -8.87
N TYR A 218 -7.38 -14.62 -8.79
CA TYR A 218 -7.31 -15.51 -9.95
C TYR A 218 -8.31 -15.10 -11.05
N GLU A 219 -9.59 -14.95 -10.70
CA GLU A 219 -10.63 -14.52 -11.62
C GLU A 219 -10.34 -13.14 -12.22
N SER A 220 -9.85 -12.22 -11.40
CA SER A 220 -9.51 -10.87 -11.83
C SER A 220 -8.32 -10.86 -12.80
N MET A 221 -7.31 -11.68 -12.58
CA MET A 221 -6.16 -11.83 -13.49
C MET A 221 -6.59 -12.42 -14.83
N LEU A 222 -7.43 -13.46 -14.83
CA LEU A 222 -7.99 -14.05 -16.05
C LEU A 222 -8.80 -13.04 -16.86
N ALA A 223 -9.70 -12.29 -16.19
CA ALA A 223 -10.50 -11.26 -16.85
C ALA A 223 -9.65 -10.11 -17.42
N SER A 224 -8.45 -9.90 -16.88
CA SER A 224 -7.50 -8.88 -17.34
C SER A 224 -6.57 -9.38 -18.45
N GLY A 225 -6.63 -10.67 -18.82
CA GLY A 225 -5.71 -11.28 -19.79
C GLY A 225 -4.25 -11.36 -19.31
N ILE A 226 -4.01 -11.21 -18.01
CA ILE A 226 -2.65 -11.26 -17.44
C ILE A 226 -2.27 -12.72 -17.23
N LYS A 227 -1.12 -13.12 -17.76
CA LYS A 227 -0.58 -14.47 -17.57
C LYS A 227 -0.36 -14.73 -16.09
N LEU A 228 -0.83 -15.89 -15.61
CA LEU A 228 -0.63 -16.32 -14.22
C LEU A 228 0.87 -16.58 -13.95
N PRO A 229 1.34 -16.39 -12.70
CA PRO A 229 2.72 -16.70 -12.34
C PRO A 229 3.08 -18.16 -12.61
N GLU A 230 4.33 -18.46 -12.93
CA GLU A 230 4.76 -19.84 -13.26
C GLU A 230 4.61 -20.83 -12.09
N TRP A 231 4.70 -20.32 -10.86
CA TRP A 231 4.49 -21.11 -9.65
C TRP A 231 3.01 -21.33 -9.30
N PHE A 232 2.07 -20.76 -10.06
CA PHE A 232 0.65 -20.98 -9.85
C PHE A 232 0.28 -22.45 -10.10
N GLN A 233 -0.57 -23.00 -9.24
CA GLN A 233 -1.09 -24.36 -9.38
C GLN A 233 -2.62 -24.37 -9.43
N HIS A 234 -3.25 -23.80 -8.41
CA HIS A 234 -4.70 -23.67 -8.27
C HIS A 234 -5.00 -22.45 -7.38
N PRO A 235 -6.18 -21.82 -7.51
CA PRO A 235 -6.59 -20.78 -6.57
C PRO A 235 -6.95 -21.39 -5.21
N SER A 236 -6.96 -20.57 -4.15
CA SER A 236 -7.30 -21.03 -2.80
C SER A 236 -8.79 -21.39 -2.62
N GLY A 237 -9.66 -21.00 -3.55
CA GLY A 237 -11.13 -21.10 -3.43
C GLY A 237 -11.76 -20.02 -2.55
N GLU A 238 -10.95 -19.20 -1.88
CA GLU A 238 -11.42 -18.17 -0.95
C GLU A 238 -11.51 -16.79 -1.61
N TYR A 239 -12.61 -16.08 -1.35
CA TYR A 239 -12.79 -14.68 -1.73
C TYR A 239 -12.38 -13.78 -0.58
N VAL A 240 -11.26 -13.08 -0.73
CA VAL A 240 -10.69 -12.27 0.35
C VAL A 240 -10.66 -10.80 -0.04
N THR A 241 -11.43 -9.99 0.69
CA THR A 241 -11.56 -8.54 0.48
C THR A 241 -11.35 -7.76 1.77
N LEU A 242 -10.89 -6.52 1.62
CA LEU A 242 -10.58 -5.59 2.69
C LEU A 242 -11.40 -4.31 2.52
N GLY A 243 -12.16 -4.00 3.57
CA GLY A 243 -13.06 -2.84 3.56
C GLY A 243 -14.38 -3.12 2.85
N LYS A 244 -15.28 -2.17 2.96
CA LYS A 244 -16.60 -2.13 2.31
C LYS A 244 -17.03 -0.67 2.21
N LEU A 245 -17.46 -0.23 1.03
CA LEU A 245 -18.02 1.11 0.81
C LEU A 245 -19.37 1.29 1.51
#